data_AF-A0A9D4LAF1-F1
#
_entry.id   AF-A0A9D4LAF1-F1
#
_cell.length_a   1.000
_cell.length_b   1.000
_cell.length_c   1.000
_cell.angle_alpha   90.00
_cell.angle_beta   90.00
_cell.angle_gamma   90.00
#
_symmetry.space_group_name_H-M   'P 1'
#
loop_
_entity.id
_entity.type
_entity.pdbx_description
1 polymer ?
#
loop_
_entity_poly.entity_id
_entity_poly.type
_entity_poly.pdbx_seq_one_letter_code
_entity_poly.pdbx_strand_id
1 'polypeptide(L)'
;MGISNLTVLCQITAFVLSFILSFFIFVPLAVNQYQFNGHCLLYATGTWNATSEQLTNVQWGPNSACGFGMFIGVVMMLLTIFYMCIDALHLLRDTDSSWLDSCLTTLVSFVIMLMLFAESITISVGFKHWCNVITTQPAGLVSCELAPFIPFDSSDNIDASSFYIHMKMAEFGSWSSFICWAFLFATSVIRVIRYQQHESFMTSVNRERERILQKYGPRNRGEYSAVPT
;
A
#
# COMPACT_ATOMS: atom_id res chain seq x y z
N MET A 1 23.04 -8.95 -15.99
CA MET A 1 22.38 -9.92 -15.08
C MET A 1 22.28 -9.42 -13.63
N GLY A 2 23.28 -8.77 -13.03
CA GLY A 2 23.23 -8.40 -11.59
C GLY A 2 22.15 -7.40 -11.13
N ILE A 3 21.81 -6.38 -11.93
CA ILE A 3 20.90 -5.30 -11.47
C ILE A 3 19.42 -5.74 -11.47
N SER A 4 18.99 -6.59 -12.41
CA SER A 4 17.59 -7.05 -12.47
C SER A 4 17.22 -7.87 -11.23
N ASN A 5 18.13 -8.77 -10.84
CA ASN A 5 17.93 -9.65 -9.68
C ASN A 5 17.88 -8.86 -8.36
N LEU A 6 18.65 -7.78 -8.24
CA LEU A 6 18.61 -6.91 -7.07
C LEU A 6 17.26 -6.18 -6.97
N THR A 7 16.72 -5.66 -8.08
CA THR A 7 15.44 -4.96 -8.08
C THR A 7 14.28 -5.90 -7.70
N VAL A 8 14.26 -7.12 -8.24
CA VAL A 8 13.25 -8.14 -7.89
C VAL A 8 13.36 -8.54 -6.41
N LEU A 9 14.56 -8.71 -5.89
CA LEU A 9 14.77 -9.02 -4.47
C LEU A 9 14.20 -7.91 -3.56
N CYS A 10 14.47 -6.65 -3.89
CA CYS A 10 13.91 -5.51 -3.16
C CYS A 10 12.38 -5.43 -3.25
N GLN A 11 11.77 -5.85 -4.36
CA GLN A 11 10.31 -5.88 -4.51
C GLN A 11 9.70 -6.95 -3.60
N ILE A 12 10.26 -8.16 -3.59
CA ILE A 12 9.77 -9.25 -2.73
C ILE A 12 9.87 -8.86 -1.25
N THR A 13 11.00 -8.28 -0.82
CA THR A 13 11.13 -7.84 0.58
C THR A 13 10.14 -6.75 0.93
N ALA A 14 9.90 -5.78 0.04
CA ALA A 14 8.90 -4.75 0.24
C ALA A 14 7.48 -5.31 0.29
N PHE A 15 7.12 -6.29 -0.54
CA PHE A 15 5.81 -6.96 -0.47
C PHE A 15 5.62 -7.74 0.83
N VAL A 16 6.65 -8.42 1.33
CA VAL A 16 6.62 -9.10 2.63
C VAL A 16 6.42 -8.09 3.77
N LEU A 17 7.12 -6.96 3.74
CA LEU A 17 6.93 -5.89 4.72
C LEU A 17 5.52 -5.30 4.65
N SER A 18 5.01 -5.00 3.45
CA SER A 18 3.64 -4.53 3.25
C SER A 18 2.59 -5.54 3.73
N PHE A 19 2.84 -6.84 3.56
CA PHE A 19 1.96 -7.88 4.09
C PHE A 19 1.89 -7.82 5.62
N ILE A 20 3.03 -7.73 6.31
CA ILE A 20 3.06 -7.61 7.77
C ILE A 20 2.36 -6.33 8.23
N LEU A 21 2.65 -5.20 7.58
CA LEU A 21 2.07 -3.90 7.92
C LEU A 21 0.54 -3.86 7.71
N SER A 22 -0.02 -4.72 6.85
CA SER A 22 -1.47 -4.84 6.69
C SER A 22 -2.18 -5.21 8.00
N PHE A 23 -1.59 -6.13 8.78
CA PHE A 23 -2.11 -6.51 10.09
C PHE A 23 -2.08 -5.35 11.07
N PHE A 24 -1.07 -4.49 10.99
CA PHE A 24 -0.98 -3.28 11.82
C PHE A 24 -2.04 -2.23 11.46
N ILE A 25 -2.75 -2.37 10.35
CA ILE A 25 -3.86 -1.48 9.98
C ILE A 25 -5.20 -2.11 10.36
N PHE A 26 -5.56 -3.24 9.74
CA PHE A 26 -6.93 -3.76 9.85
C PHE A 26 -7.22 -4.36 11.23
N VAL A 27 -6.25 -5.01 11.88
CA VAL A 27 -6.45 -5.65 13.19
C VAL A 27 -6.78 -4.62 14.27
N PRO A 28 -5.95 -3.57 14.50
CA PRO A 28 -6.28 -2.58 15.52
C PRO A 28 -7.56 -1.81 15.20
N LEU A 29 -7.86 -1.52 13.92
CA LEU A 29 -9.13 -0.88 13.55
C LEU A 29 -10.34 -1.77 13.85
N ALA A 30 -10.26 -3.07 13.55
CA ALA A 30 -11.33 -4.03 13.81
C ALA A 30 -11.54 -4.27 15.31
N VAL A 31 -10.46 -4.44 16.08
CA VAL A 31 -10.52 -4.60 17.53
C VAL A 31 -11.10 -3.35 18.18
N ASN A 32 -10.65 -2.17 17.76
CA ASN A 32 -11.19 -0.92 18.26
C ASN A 32 -12.70 -0.83 17.96
N GLN A 33 -13.12 -1.05 16.72
CA GLN A 33 -14.55 -0.99 16.39
C GLN A 33 -15.38 -2.01 17.20
N TYR A 34 -14.86 -3.20 17.46
CA TYR A 34 -15.52 -4.20 18.31
C TYR A 34 -15.67 -3.72 19.76
N GLN A 35 -14.62 -3.13 20.34
CA GLN A 35 -14.63 -2.57 21.70
C GLN A 35 -15.61 -1.41 21.87
N PHE A 36 -15.87 -0.66 20.79
CA PHE A 36 -16.87 0.41 20.74
C PHE A 36 -18.24 -0.06 20.22
N ASN A 37 -18.58 -1.35 20.39
CA ASN A 37 -19.87 -1.94 20.01
C ASN A 37 -20.27 -1.71 18.54
N GLY A 38 -19.29 -1.71 17.64
CA GLY A 38 -19.52 -1.51 16.21
C GLY A 38 -19.45 -0.04 15.77
N HIS A 39 -19.29 0.91 16.68
CA HIS A 39 -19.20 2.33 16.37
C HIS A 39 -17.79 2.77 15.97
N CYS A 40 -17.71 3.78 15.09
CA CYS A 40 -16.45 4.34 14.62
C CYS A 40 -16.00 5.50 15.52
N LEU A 41 -14.77 5.38 16.03
CA LEU A 41 -14.14 6.38 16.89
C LEU A 41 -13.58 7.59 16.12
N LEU A 42 -13.15 7.38 14.86
CA LEU A 42 -12.59 8.45 14.04
C LEU A 42 -13.63 9.56 13.83
N TYR A 43 -13.26 10.81 14.11
CA TYR A 43 -14.15 11.97 14.02
C TYR A 43 -15.34 11.95 14.98
N ALA A 44 -15.33 11.11 16.01
CA ALA A 44 -16.34 11.17 17.05
C ALA A 44 -16.27 12.52 17.80
N THR A 45 -17.41 12.96 18.30
CA THR A 45 -17.58 14.14 19.16
C THR A 45 -18.33 13.72 20.43
N GLY A 46 -18.19 14.51 21.49
CA GLY A 46 -18.91 14.30 22.74
C GLY A 46 -18.97 15.59 23.54
N THR A 47 -19.94 15.70 24.45
CA THR A 47 -20.07 16.85 25.35
C THR A 47 -19.76 16.44 26.78
N TRP A 48 -18.89 17.21 27.42
CA TRP A 48 -18.53 16.97 28.81
C TRP A 48 -19.64 17.46 29.75
N ASN A 49 -20.07 16.58 30.65
CA ASN A 49 -20.93 16.99 31.75
C ASN A 49 -20.06 17.44 32.93
N ALA A 50 -20.04 18.75 33.21
CA ALA A 50 -19.25 19.34 34.27
C ALA A 50 -19.61 18.85 35.69
N THR A 51 -20.80 18.25 35.86
CA THR A 51 -21.30 17.78 37.16
C THR A 51 -20.97 16.32 37.47
N SER A 52 -20.75 15.47 36.46
CA SER A 52 -20.45 14.05 36.64
C SER A 52 -19.05 13.64 36.18
N GLU A 53 -18.25 14.58 35.66
CA GLU A 53 -16.92 14.33 35.07
C GLU A 53 -16.93 13.25 33.97
N GLN A 54 -18.11 13.01 33.39
CA GLN A 54 -18.34 11.99 32.37
C GLN A 54 -18.57 12.64 31.01
N LEU A 55 -18.11 11.94 29.98
CA LEU A 55 -18.41 12.27 28.61
C LEU A 55 -19.84 11.82 28.31
N THR A 56 -20.75 12.78 28.14
CA THR A 56 -22.16 12.55 27.81
C THR A 56 -22.43 12.82 26.33
N ASN A 57 -23.45 12.19 25.76
CA ASN A 57 -23.92 12.46 24.38
C ASN A 57 -22.81 12.31 23.32
N VAL A 58 -22.24 11.11 23.21
CA VAL A 58 -21.21 10.79 22.21
C VAL A 58 -21.87 10.63 20.84
N GLN A 59 -21.50 11.50 19.91
CA GLN A 59 -21.85 11.33 18.50
C GLN A 59 -20.69 10.63 17.80
N TRP A 60 -20.93 9.36 17.44
CA TRP A 60 -19.95 8.54 16.74
C TRP A 60 -19.66 9.08 15.35
N GLY A 61 -18.43 8.85 14.89
CA GLY A 61 -18.00 9.24 13.57
C GLY A 61 -18.66 8.43 12.46
N PRO A 62 -18.49 8.85 11.19
CA PRO A 62 -19.06 8.14 10.06
C PRO A 62 -18.45 6.74 9.92
N ASN A 63 -19.32 5.72 9.82
CA ASN A 63 -18.90 4.32 9.64
C ASN A 63 -18.01 4.10 8.40
N SER A 64 -18.12 4.97 7.39
CA SER A 64 -17.28 4.92 6.19
C SER A 64 -15.80 5.20 6.47
N ALA A 65 -15.45 5.99 7.49
CA ALA A 65 -14.06 6.30 7.81
C ALA A 65 -13.31 5.06 8.34
N CYS A 66 -13.88 4.38 9.34
CA CYS A 66 -13.33 3.13 9.85
C CYS A 66 -13.43 1.99 8.82
N GLY A 67 -14.55 1.93 8.08
CA GLY A 67 -14.76 0.95 7.01
C GLY A 67 -13.71 1.04 5.89
N PHE A 68 -13.33 2.26 5.50
CA PHE A 68 -12.31 2.50 4.49
C PHE A 68 -10.94 1.95 4.88
N GLY A 69 -10.50 2.21 6.13
CA GLY A 69 -9.22 1.70 6.64
C GLY A 69 -9.17 0.17 6.71
N MET A 70 -10.23 -0.46 7.22
CA MET A 70 -10.32 -1.93 7.24
C MET A 70 -10.32 -2.53 5.83
N PHE A 71 -11.09 -1.94 4.91
CA PHE A 71 -11.15 -2.40 3.52
C PHE A 71 -9.78 -2.33 2.85
N ILE A 72 -9.07 -1.21 2.98
CA ILE A 72 -7.73 -1.03 2.41
C ILE A 72 -6.74 -2.02 3.02
N GLY A 73 -6.76 -2.22 4.34
CA GLY A 73 -5.90 -3.20 5.00
C GLY A 73 -6.09 -4.62 4.47
N VAL A 74 -7.35 -5.06 4.29
CA VAL A 74 -7.66 -6.39 3.73
C VAL A 74 -7.27 -6.49 2.26
N VAL A 75 -7.58 -5.48 1.44
CA VAL A 75 -7.19 -5.46 0.02
C VAL A 75 -5.67 -5.51 -0.11
N MET A 76 -4.95 -4.75 0.71
CA MET A 76 -3.48 -4.77 0.73
C MET A 76 -2.94 -6.15 1.10
N MET A 77 -3.51 -6.82 2.10
CA MET A 77 -3.13 -8.19 2.47
C MET A 77 -3.31 -9.16 1.29
N LEU A 78 -4.45 -9.11 0.60
CA LEU A 78 -4.70 -9.98 -0.54
C LEU A 78 -3.78 -9.69 -1.74
N LEU A 79 -3.57 -8.41 -2.05
CA LEU A 79 -2.69 -7.99 -3.15
C LEU A 79 -1.24 -8.37 -2.89
N THR A 80 -0.74 -8.18 -1.67
CA THR A 80 0.64 -8.54 -1.31
C THR A 80 0.86 -10.05 -1.44
N ILE A 81 -0.08 -10.89 -0.99
CA ILE A 81 -0.01 -12.35 -1.20
C ILE A 81 0.01 -12.69 -2.70
N PHE A 82 -0.90 -12.09 -3.48
CA PHE A 82 -1.00 -12.34 -4.91
C PHE A 82 0.30 -12.01 -5.64
N TYR A 83 0.87 -10.81 -5.40
CA TYR A 83 2.13 -10.39 -6.02
C TYR A 83 3.33 -11.20 -5.52
N MET A 84 3.39 -11.55 -4.23
CA MET A 84 4.42 -12.44 -3.70
C MET A 84 4.41 -13.81 -4.41
N CYS A 85 3.24 -14.40 -4.64
CA CYS A 85 3.12 -15.66 -5.36
C CYS A 85 3.58 -15.53 -6.82
N ILE A 86 3.17 -14.47 -7.52
CA ILE A 86 3.57 -14.24 -8.92
C ILE A 86 5.07 -14.05 -9.04
N ASP A 87 5.66 -13.16 -8.23
CA ASP A 87 7.09 -12.88 -8.28
C ASP A 87 7.92 -14.11 -7.89
N ALA A 88 7.46 -14.92 -6.92
CA ALA A 88 8.11 -16.18 -6.56
C ALA A 88 8.08 -17.19 -7.71
N LEU A 89 6.95 -17.31 -8.43
CA LEU A 89 6.85 -18.19 -9.59
C LEU A 89 7.73 -17.73 -10.75
N HIS A 90 7.81 -16.42 -11.01
CA HIS A 90 8.70 -15.86 -12.01
C HIS A 90 10.18 -16.12 -11.66
N LEU A 91 10.55 -16.02 -10.38
CA LEU A 91 11.90 -16.31 -9.91
C LEU A 91 12.27 -17.79 -10.04
N LEU A 92 11.33 -18.72 -9.78
CA LEU A 92 11.58 -20.15 -9.92
C LEU A 92 11.68 -20.61 -11.37
N ARG A 93 11.00 -19.92 -12.30
CA ARG A 93 10.94 -20.30 -13.71
C ARG A 93 12.01 -19.61 -14.57
N ASP A 94 12.80 -18.71 -14.00
CA ASP A 94 13.76 -17.84 -14.71
C ASP A 94 13.10 -17.16 -15.94
N THR A 95 11.81 -16.85 -15.84
CA THR A 95 11.07 -16.19 -16.92
C THR A 95 11.10 -14.68 -16.73
N ASP A 96 11.50 -13.97 -17.78
CA ASP A 96 11.36 -12.52 -17.81
C ASP A 96 9.88 -12.13 -17.77
N SER A 97 9.54 -11.19 -16.88
CA SER A 97 8.19 -10.66 -16.78
C SER A 97 7.75 -9.99 -18.08
N SER A 98 6.50 -10.26 -18.46
CA SER A 98 5.88 -9.59 -19.59
C SER A 98 5.73 -8.08 -19.34
N TRP A 99 5.74 -7.28 -20.41
CA TRP A 99 5.51 -5.84 -20.32
C TRP A 99 4.18 -5.49 -19.63
N LEU A 100 3.13 -6.26 -19.93
CA LEU A 100 1.79 -6.11 -19.36
C LEU A 100 1.81 -6.28 -17.84
N ASP A 101 2.56 -7.27 -17.35
CA ASP A 101 2.71 -7.56 -15.92
C ASP A 101 3.38 -6.39 -15.18
N SER A 102 4.45 -5.85 -15.77
CA SER A 102 5.14 -4.67 -15.21
C SER A 102 4.27 -3.40 -15.24
N CYS A 103 3.50 -3.20 -16.31
CA CYS A 103 2.57 -2.08 -16.44
C CYS A 103 1.42 -2.17 -15.43
N LEU A 104 0.81 -3.36 -15.31
CA LEU A 104 -0.28 -3.62 -14.38
C LEU A 104 0.17 -3.44 -12.93
N THR A 105 1.33 -4.00 -12.57
CA THR A 105 1.92 -3.85 -11.23
C THR A 105 2.17 -2.38 -10.90
N THR A 106 2.63 -1.59 -11.87
CA THR A 106 2.84 -0.14 -11.69
C THR A 106 1.52 0.61 -11.48
N LEU A 107 0.50 0.32 -12.28
CA LEU A 107 -0.82 0.93 -12.14
C LEU A 107 -1.45 0.60 -10.78
N VAL A 108 -1.42 -0.67 -10.38
CA VAL A 108 -1.95 -1.11 -9.08
C VAL A 108 -1.16 -0.48 -7.94
N SER A 109 0.16 -0.43 -8.02
CA SER A 109 0.99 0.20 -6.99
C SER A 109 0.69 1.69 -6.82
N PHE A 110 0.47 2.40 -7.93
CA PHE A 110 0.07 3.80 -7.90
C PHE A 110 -1.30 3.99 -7.23
N VAL A 111 -2.30 3.19 -7.61
CA VAL A 111 -3.66 3.28 -7.04
C VAL A 111 -3.65 2.98 -5.54
N ILE A 112 -2.97 1.92 -5.11
CA ILE A 112 -2.90 1.55 -3.69
C ILE A 112 -2.12 2.60 -2.89
N MET A 113 -1.04 3.15 -3.42
CA MET A 113 -0.30 4.24 -2.78
C MET A 113 -1.21 5.46 -2.52
N LEU A 114 -2.04 5.86 -3.49
CA LEU A 114 -2.99 6.97 -3.31
C LEU A 114 -4.07 6.64 -2.26
N MET A 115 -4.58 5.42 -2.28
CA MET A 115 -5.56 4.94 -1.30
C MET A 115 -4.99 4.94 0.12
N LEU A 116 -3.77 4.43 0.32
CA LEU A 116 -3.06 4.44 1.61
C LEU A 116 -2.75 5.85 2.11
N PHE A 117 -2.46 6.78 1.20
CA PHE A 117 -2.27 8.18 1.57
C PHE A 117 -3.56 8.81 2.11
N ALA A 118 -4.68 8.60 1.41
CA ALA A 118 -5.99 9.07 1.87
C ALA A 118 -6.40 8.43 3.20
N GLU A 119 -6.12 7.14 3.37
CA GLU A 119 -6.40 6.37 4.58
C GLU A 119 -5.55 6.87 5.76
N SER A 120 -4.25 7.08 5.54
CA SER A 120 -3.35 7.65 6.55
C SER A 120 -3.80 9.04 7.02
N ILE A 121 -4.25 9.91 6.12
CA ILE A 121 -4.80 11.23 6.49
C ILE A 121 -6.09 11.05 7.30
N THR A 122 -6.98 10.16 6.87
CA THR A 122 -8.26 9.91 7.56
C THR A 122 -8.03 9.43 8.99
N ILE A 123 -7.10 8.50 9.20
CA ILE A 123 -6.74 8.00 10.54
C ILE A 123 -6.08 9.08 11.37
N SER A 124 -5.03 9.74 10.87
CA SER A 124 -4.31 10.77 11.63
C SER A 124 -5.20 11.96 12.01
N VAL A 125 -6.02 12.47 11.08
CA VAL A 125 -6.91 13.60 11.35
C VAL A 125 -8.09 13.17 12.23
N GLY A 126 -8.72 12.03 11.95
CA GLY A 126 -9.85 11.51 12.72
C GLY A 126 -9.46 11.21 14.16
N PHE A 127 -8.27 10.64 14.38
CA PHE A 127 -7.74 10.37 15.71
C PHE A 127 -7.34 11.66 16.45
N LYS A 128 -6.68 12.60 15.77
CA LYS A 128 -6.36 13.92 16.37
C LYS A 128 -7.62 14.69 16.77
N HIS A 129 -8.67 14.63 15.96
CA HIS A 129 -9.94 15.26 16.27
C HIS A 129 -10.55 14.68 17.56
N TRP A 130 -10.62 13.36 17.66
CA TRP A 130 -11.10 12.68 18.86
C TRP A 130 -10.26 13.04 20.10
N CYS A 131 -8.92 13.01 19.97
CA CYS A 131 -8.04 13.41 21.06
C CYS A 131 -8.27 14.85 21.51
N ASN A 132 -8.54 15.79 20.58
CA ASN A 132 -8.85 17.17 20.96
C ASN A 132 -10.16 17.27 21.75
N VAL A 133 -11.19 16.51 21.38
CA VAL A 133 -12.47 16.49 22.12
C VAL A 133 -12.26 16.00 23.56
N ILE A 134 -11.44 14.98 23.74
CA ILE A 134 -11.15 14.44 25.08
C ILE A 134 -10.27 15.38 25.90
N THR A 135 -9.30 16.06 25.29
CA THR A 135 -8.38 16.95 26.02
C THR A 135 -8.95 18.35 26.27
N THR A 136 -10.03 18.75 25.60
CA THR A 136 -10.71 20.03 25.89
C THR A 136 -11.40 20.02 27.25
N GLN A 137 -11.35 21.17 27.95
CA GLN A 137 -11.96 21.38 29.28
C GLN A 137 -13.47 21.05 29.29
N PRO A 138 -13.99 20.49 30.40
CA PRO A 138 -13.54 20.60 31.78
C PRO A 138 -12.65 19.46 32.30
N ALA A 139 -12.40 18.39 31.54
CA ALA A 139 -11.66 17.22 32.02
C ALA A 139 -10.17 17.45 32.29
N GLY A 140 -9.56 18.49 31.71
CA GLY A 140 -8.20 18.92 32.04
C GLY A 140 -7.09 17.88 31.79
N LEU A 141 -7.34 16.85 30.96
CA LEU A 141 -6.34 15.85 30.64
C LEU A 141 -5.16 16.48 29.88
N VAL A 142 -3.95 16.32 30.42
CA VAL A 142 -2.72 16.81 29.79
C VAL A 142 -2.38 16.03 28.52
N SER A 143 -2.83 14.78 28.39
CA SER A 143 -2.58 13.94 27.22
C SER A 143 -3.73 12.98 26.90
N CYS A 144 -3.90 12.69 25.60
CA CYS A 144 -4.87 11.71 25.09
C CYS A 144 -4.52 10.26 25.47
N GLU A 145 -3.29 10.01 25.90
CA GLU A 145 -2.83 8.71 26.42
C GLU A 145 -3.50 8.35 27.76
N LEU A 146 -3.93 9.35 28.52
CA LEU A 146 -4.60 9.18 29.81
C LEU A 146 -6.12 9.01 29.67
N ALA A 147 -6.66 9.23 28.47
CA ALA A 147 -8.08 9.08 28.17
C ALA A 147 -8.68 7.69 28.47
N PRO A 148 -7.95 6.56 28.31
CA PRO A 148 -8.45 5.24 28.66
C PRO A 148 -8.84 5.06 30.14
N PHE A 149 -8.37 5.95 31.03
CA PHE A 149 -8.67 5.90 32.46
C PHE A 149 -9.95 6.67 32.85
N ILE A 150 -10.63 7.33 31.90
CA ILE A 150 -11.89 8.03 32.17
C ILE A 150 -13.06 7.05 32.03
N PRO A 151 -13.97 6.97 33.01
CA PRO A 151 -15.17 6.16 32.89
C PRO A 151 -16.10 6.77 31.83
N PHE A 152 -16.33 6.01 30.76
CA PHE A 152 -17.42 6.28 29.82
C PHE A 152 -18.76 5.96 30.48
N ASP A 153 -19.84 6.62 30.05
CA ASP A 153 -21.16 6.38 30.62
C ASP A 153 -21.49 4.87 30.57
N SER A 154 -21.83 4.33 31.73
CA SER A 154 -21.97 2.89 32.03
C SER A 154 -23.11 2.19 31.27
N SER A 155 -23.85 2.92 30.44
CA SER A 155 -25.01 2.44 29.71
C SER A 155 -24.64 1.59 28.48
N ASP A 156 -23.44 1.77 27.90
CA ASP A 156 -23.08 1.15 26.61
C ASP A 156 -22.02 0.03 26.65
N ASN A 157 -21.57 -0.51 27.79
CA ASN A 157 -20.58 -1.62 27.84
C ASN A 157 -19.33 -1.41 26.94
N ILE A 158 -18.82 -0.18 26.86
CA ILE A 158 -17.68 0.19 25.99
C ILE A 158 -16.37 -0.01 26.74
N ASP A 159 -15.43 -0.74 26.16
CA ASP A 159 -14.07 -0.90 26.70
C ASP A 159 -13.08 0.05 26.00
N ALA A 160 -12.84 1.20 26.63
CA ALA A 160 -11.91 2.21 26.11
C ALA A 160 -10.46 2.03 26.62
N SER A 161 -10.12 0.94 27.32
CA SER A 161 -8.81 0.78 27.97
C SER A 161 -7.61 0.80 27.01
N SER A 162 -7.81 0.36 25.76
CA SER A 162 -6.71 0.12 24.80
C SER A 162 -6.83 0.92 23.49
N PHE A 163 -7.81 1.81 23.36
CA PHE A 163 -8.09 2.51 22.10
C PHE A 163 -6.88 3.32 21.60
N TYR A 164 -6.15 3.97 22.52
CA TYR A 164 -5.01 4.82 22.18
C TYR A 164 -3.90 4.02 21.48
N ILE A 165 -3.57 2.85 22.04
CA ILE A 165 -2.53 1.96 21.50
C ILE A 165 -2.96 1.42 20.14
N HIS A 166 -4.21 0.97 20.00
CA HIS A 166 -4.74 0.46 18.73
C HIS A 166 -4.69 1.53 17.64
N MET A 167 -5.15 2.76 17.91
CA MET A 167 -5.13 3.85 16.92
C MET A 167 -3.71 4.26 16.53
N LYS A 168 -2.77 4.30 17.49
CA LYS A 168 -1.36 4.57 17.18
C LYS A 168 -0.70 3.47 16.37
N MET A 169 -1.04 2.21 16.61
CA MET A 169 -0.60 1.09 15.77
C MET A 169 -1.13 1.23 14.33
N ALA A 170 -2.42 1.59 14.17
CA ALA A 170 -3.03 1.82 12.87
C ALA A 170 -2.36 2.98 12.12
N GLU A 171 -2.13 4.12 12.79
CA GLU A 171 -1.43 5.27 12.21
C GLU A 171 0.02 4.93 11.78
N PHE A 172 0.75 4.18 12.61
CA PHE A 172 2.09 3.72 12.24
C PHE A 172 2.06 2.75 11.04
N GLY A 173 1.12 1.80 11.07
CA GLY A 173 0.92 0.81 10.00
C GLY A 173 0.58 1.47 8.66
N SER A 174 -0.31 2.47 8.67
CA SER A 174 -0.77 3.17 7.47
C SER A 174 0.35 3.98 6.81
N TRP A 175 1.07 4.81 7.58
CA TRP A 175 2.17 5.63 7.06
C TRP A 175 3.36 4.78 6.61
N SER A 176 3.69 3.72 7.35
CA SER A 176 4.75 2.79 6.95
C SER A 176 4.39 2.06 5.66
N SER A 177 3.13 1.62 5.54
CA SER A 177 2.64 0.97 4.32
C SER A 177 2.69 1.91 3.14
N PHE A 178 2.28 3.17 3.29
CA PHE A 178 2.39 4.18 2.25
C PHE A 178 3.83 4.32 1.71
N ILE A 179 4.82 4.37 2.60
CA ILE A 179 6.24 4.44 2.21
C ILE A 179 6.67 3.17 1.46
N CYS A 180 6.29 1.98 1.95
CA CYS A 180 6.59 0.72 1.26
C CYS A 180 5.97 0.68 -0.14
N TRP A 181 4.73 1.12 -0.31
CA TRP A 181 4.05 1.17 -1.60
C TRP A 181 4.61 2.24 -2.53
N ALA A 182 5.09 3.38 -2.01
CA ALA A 182 5.83 4.37 -2.79
C ALA A 182 7.15 3.80 -3.32
N PHE A 183 7.86 3.01 -2.51
CA PHE A 183 9.06 2.30 -2.93
C PHE A 183 8.75 1.23 -3.99
N LEU A 184 7.69 0.44 -3.81
CA LEU A 184 7.22 -0.53 -4.81
C LEU A 184 6.88 0.14 -6.14
N PHE A 185 6.15 1.27 -6.11
CA PHE A 185 5.85 2.06 -7.30
C PHE A 185 7.13 2.56 -7.98
N ALA A 186 8.10 3.09 -7.23
CA ALA A 186 9.36 3.56 -7.80
C ALA A 186 10.12 2.41 -8.51
N THR A 187 10.23 1.25 -7.86
CA THR A 187 10.91 0.09 -8.44
C THR A 187 10.16 -0.47 -9.66
N SER A 188 8.82 -0.46 -9.66
CA SER A 188 8.01 -0.91 -10.79
C SER A 188 8.13 0.04 -11.99
N VAL A 189 8.16 1.36 -11.76
CA VAL A 189 8.41 2.36 -12.81
C VAL A 189 9.79 2.17 -13.42
N ILE A 190 10.83 1.96 -12.60
CA ILE A 190 12.18 1.66 -13.10
C ILE A 190 12.16 0.40 -13.97
N ARG A 191 11.46 -0.66 -13.56
CA ARG A 191 11.31 -1.90 -14.34
C ARG A 191 10.65 -1.63 -15.70
N VAL A 192 9.58 -0.85 -15.75
CA VAL A 192 8.90 -0.47 -17.00
C VAL A 192 9.82 0.34 -17.93
N ILE A 193 10.53 1.35 -17.40
CA ILE A 193 11.47 2.17 -18.19
C ILE A 193 12.56 1.30 -18.79
N ARG A 194 13.12 0.36 -18.02
CA ARG A 194 14.16 -0.56 -18.49
C ARG A 194 13.63 -1.52 -19.54
N TYR A 195 12.41 -2.01 -19.38
CA TYR A 195 11.75 -2.84 -20.38
C TYR A 195 11.63 -2.09 -21.71
N GLN A 196 11.16 -0.84 -21.68
CA GLN A 196 11.05 0.01 -22.87
C GLN A 196 12.40 0.27 -23.53
N GLN A 197 13.43 0.57 -22.74
CA GLN A 197 14.80 0.74 -23.24
C GLN A 197 15.34 -0.55 -23.89
N HIS A 198 15.06 -1.71 -23.32
CA HIS A 198 15.48 -2.99 -23.88
C HIS A 198 14.77 -3.29 -25.20
N GLU A 199 13.45 -3.08 -25.27
CA GLU A 199 12.68 -3.32 -26.49
C GLU A 199 13.10 -2.36 -27.62
N SER A 200 13.24 -1.07 -27.33
CA SER A 200 13.73 -0.08 -28.30
C SER A 200 15.13 -0.39 -28.81
N PHE A 201 16.02 -0.93 -27.98
CA PHE A 201 17.34 -1.40 -28.41
C PHE A 201 17.24 -2.64 -29.31
N MET A 202 16.43 -3.63 -28.94
CA MET A 202 16.27 -4.84 -29.76
C MET A 202 15.66 -4.53 -31.14
N THR A 203 14.70 -3.61 -31.19
CA THR A 203 14.09 -3.17 -32.46
C THR A 203 15.07 -2.39 -33.34
N SER A 204 15.98 -1.58 -32.78
CA SER A 204 17.02 -0.90 -33.57
C SER A 204 18.04 -1.89 -34.13
N VAL A 205 18.50 -2.86 -33.33
CA VAL A 205 19.42 -3.93 -33.77
C VAL A 205 18.79 -4.79 -34.87
N ASN A 206 17.52 -5.17 -34.75
CA ASN A 206 16.81 -5.94 -35.77
C ASN A 206 16.69 -5.17 -37.09
N ARG A 207 16.37 -3.86 -37.03
CA ARG A 207 16.33 -3.00 -38.23
C ARG A 207 17.69 -2.87 -38.91
N GLU A 208 18.78 -2.75 -38.14
CA GLU A 208 20.14 -2.72 -38.71
C GLU A 208 20.53 -4.06 -39.33
N ARG A 209 20.18 -5.17 -38.66
CA ARG A 209 20.40 -6.52 -39.20
C ARG A 209 19.70 -6.72 -40.55
N GLU A 210 18.45 -6.28 -40.69
CA GLU A 210 17.71 -6.34 -41.96
C GLU A 210 18.39 -5.50 -43.06
N ARG A 211 18.88 -4.29 -42.74
CA ARG A 211 19.63 -3.46 -43.71
C ARG A 211 20.91 -4.15 -44.18
N ILE A 212 21.64 -4.83 -43.29
CA ILE A 212 22.86 -5.59 -43.65
C ILE A 212 22.49 -6.78 -44.53
N LEU A 213 21.45 -7.53 -44.15
CA LEU A 213 20.95 -8.67 -44.95
C LEU A 213 20.43 -8.24 -46.32
N GLN A 214 19.87 -7.04 -46.49
CA GLN A 214 19.51 -6.52 -47.81
C GLN A 214 20.72 -6.13 -48.65
N LYS A 215 21.77 -5.54 -48.03
CA LYS A 215 23.00 -5.13 -48.73
C LYS A 215 23.85 -6.31 -49.20
N TYR A 216 23.85 -7.42 -48.45
CA TYR A 216 24.67 -8.61 -48.71
C TYR A 216 23.85 -9.89 -49.00
N GLY A 217 22.51 -9.80 -48.98
CA GLY A 217 21.59 -10.87 -49.38
C GLY A 217 21.71 -11.20 -50.87
N PRO A 218 21.19 -12.36 -51.31
CA PRO A 218 21.79 -13.26 -52.30
C PRO A 218 22.08 -12.59 -53.65
N ARG A 219 23.21 -11.87 -53.72
CA ARG A 219 23.89 -11.50 -54.97
C ARG A 219 24.85 -12.61 -55.45
N ASN A 220 25.09 -13.63 -54.61
CA ASN A 220 25.98 -14.76 -54.90
C ASN A 220 25.33 -15.98 -55.59
N ARG A 221 24.09 -15.89 -56.13
CA ARG A 221 23.51 -17.00 -56.94
C ARG A 221 23.70 -16.82 -58.45
N GLY A 222 24.41 -15.78 -58.90
CA GLY A 222 24.63 -15.50 -60.33
C GLY A 222 26.05 -15.76 -60.86
N GLU A 223 27.04 -16.05 -60.00
CA GLU A 223 28.46 -15.90 -60.37
C GLU A 223 29.26 -17.22 -60.39
N TYR A 224 28.59 -18.36 -60.60
CA TYR A 224 29.21 -19.67 -60.84
C TYR A 224 28.71 -20.35 -62.13
N SER A 225 28.42 -19.61 -63.20
CA SER A 225 28.00 -20.20 -64.48
C SER A 225 28.63 -19.57 -65.73
N ALA A 226 29.87 -19.08 -65.63
CA ALA A 226 30.63 -18.71 -66.82
C ALA A 226 32.14 -18.92 -66.61
N VAL A 227 32.57 -20.18 -66.61
CA VAL A 227 33.96 -20.51 -66.97
C VAL A 227 33.88 -21.12 -68.39
N PRO A 228 34.35 -20.40 -69.42
CA PRO A 228 34.36 -20.93 -70.78
C PRO A 228 35.59 -21.84 -70.97
N THR A 229 35.33 -23.06 -71.44
CA THR A 229 36.30 -23.94 -72.10
C THR A 229 35.85 -24.19 -73.52
#